data_AF-A0A533T808-F1
#
_entry.id   AF-A0A533T808-F1
#
_cell.length_a   1.000
_cell.length_b   1.000
_cell.length_c   1.000
_cell.angle_alpha   90.00
_cell.angle_beta   90.00
_cell.angle_gamma   90.00
#
_symmetry.space_group_name_H-M   'P 1'
#
loop_
_entity.id
_entity.type
_entity.pdbx_description
1 polymer ?
#
loop_
_entity_poly.entity_id
_entity_poly.type
_entity_poly.pdbx_seq_one_letter_code
_entity_poly.pdbx_strand_id
1 'polypeptide(L)'
;MPSSLAPAGVESQTSPIAITNAGLVLAAPFLQRLWSLLGLLDGISFANESAGKRAVQLMQFLVFVTTQVADSVLILNKLMCGMPFDASIDTLSDISASEKEIIEGLLNAMISNWPAIGHTSIAGLRESFTA
;
A
#
# COMPACT_ATOMS: atom_id res chain seq x y z
N MET A 1 -9.72 52.10 -23.63
CA MET A 1 -8.92 51.90 -22.40
C MET A 1 -9.32 50.56 -21.79
N PRO A 2 -8.59 49.46 -22.00
CA PRO A 2 -8.83 48.24 -21.24
C PRO A 2 -7.80 48.12 -20.13
N SER A 3 -8.22 48.22 -18.87
CA SER A 3 -7.50 47.62 -17.75
C SER A 3 -8.21 46.32 -17.41
N SER A 4 -7.71 45.23 -17.99
CA SER A 4 -8.12 43.87 -17.65
C SER A 4 -7.21 43.40 -16.50
N LEU A 5 -7.75 43.33 -15.28
CA LEU A 5 -7.12 42.56 -14.21
C LEU A 5 -7.36 41.07 -14.51
N ALA A 6 -6.31 40.38 -14.96
CA ALA A 6 -6.29 38.92 -14.94
C ALA A 6 -6.33 38.44 -13.47
N PRO A 7 -7.09 37.38 -13.15
CA PRO A 7 -7.00 36.78 -11.83
C PRO A 7 -5.62 36.15 -11.66
N ALA A 8 -4.98 36.38 -10.52
CA ALA A 8 -3.76 35.70 -10.13
C ALA A 8 -4.00 34.18 -10.18
N GLY A 9 -3.36 33.52 -11.14
CA GLY A 9 -3.30 32.06 -11.17
C GLY A 9 -2.63 31.60 -9.90
N VAL A 10 -3.35 30.87 -9.05
CA VAL A 10 -2.74 30.13 -7.95
C VAL A 10 -1.94 29.02 -8.60
N GLU A 11 -0.65 29.25 -8.82
CA GLU A 11 0.29 28.20 -9.19
C GLU A 11 0.35 27.24 -8.01
N SER A 12 -0.42 26.14 -8.07
CA SER A 12 -0.33 25.04 -7.12
C SER A 12 1.06 24.42 -7.27
N GLN A 13 1.99 24.86 -6.41
CA GLN A 13 3.32 24.27 -6.29
C GLN A 13 3.15 22.78 -5.95
N THR A 14 3.36 21.94 -6.96
CA THR A 14 3.25 20.48 -6.81
C THR A 14 4.64 19.97 -6.46
N SER A 15 4.89 19.74 -5.17
CA SER A 15 6.16 19.18 -4.71
C SER A 15 6.18 17.66 -4.94
N PRO A 16 7.24 17.10 -5.55
CA PRO A 16 7.35 15.66 -5.72
C PRO A 16 7.49 14.96 -4.35
N ILE A 17 6.87 13.79 -4.21
CA ILE A 17 6.94 12.96 -3.01
C ILE A 17 7.85 11.77 -3.31
N ALA A 18 8.89 11.58 -2.49
CA ALA A 18 9.76 10.43 -2.59
C ALA A 18 9.07 9.18 -1.99
N ILE A 19 9.04 8.09 -2.75
CA ILE A 19 8.47 6.81 -2.34
C ILE A 19 9.60 5.79 -2.24
N THR A 20 9.85 5.28 -1.04
CA THR A 20 10.93 4.32 -0.79
C THR A 20 10.52 2.89 -1.11
N ASN A 21 9.26 2.52 -0.87
CA ASN A 21 8.71 1.17 -1.06
C ASN A 21 7.98 0.98 -2.40
N ALA A 22 8.45 1.63 -3.47
CA ALA A 22 7.75 1.67 -4.77
C ALA A 22 7.52 0.28 -5.39
N GLY A 23 8.35 -0.69 -5.03
CA GLY A 23 8.20 -2.08 -5.45
C GLY A 23 6.91 -2.75 -4.99
N LEU A 24 6.21 -2.21 -3.99
CA LEU A 24 4.89 -2.66 -3.55
C LEU A 24 3.83 -2.65 -4.67
N VAL A 25 4.02 -1.83 -5.72
CA VAL A 25 3.16 -1.82 -6.91
C VAL A 25 3.09 -3.20 -7.57
N LEU A 26 4.12 -4.03 -7.45
CA LEU A 26 4.14 -5.40 -7.98
C LEU A 26 3.10 -6.31 -7.31
N ALA A 27 2.67 -5.98 -6.09
CA ALA A 27 1.60 -6.70 -5.40
C ALA A 27 0.19 -6.31 -5.88
N ALA A 28 0.03 -5.19 -6.61
CA ALA A 28 -1.27 -4.65 -7.02
C ALA A 28 -2.27 -5.67 -7.57
N PRO A 29 -1.93 -6.57 -8.53
CA PRO A 29 -2.90 -7.51 -9.09
C PRO A 29 -3.39 -8.57 -8.09
N PHE A 30 -2.74 -8.69 -6.94
CA PHE A 30 -3.08 -9.65 -5.90
C PHE A 30 -3.87 -9.03 -4.74
N LEU A 31 -3.80 -7.70 -4.58
CA LEU A 31 -4.37 -7.00 -3.42
C LEU A 31 -5.89 -7.15 -3.30
N GLN A 32 -6.63 -7.07 -4.41
CA GLN A 32 -8.09 -7.21 -4.36
C GLN A 32 -8.51 -8.57 -3.79
N ARG A 33 -7.82 -9.65 -4.18
CA ARG A 33 -8.05 -10.99 -3.60
C ARG A 33 -7.62 -11.04 -2.14
N LEU A 34 -6.48 -10.45 -1.78
CA LEU A 34 -6.02 -10.38 -0.40
C LEU A 34 -7.07 -9.73 0.52
N TRP A 35 -7.61 -8.58 0.13
CA TRP A 35 -8.62 -7.86 0.91
C TRP A 35 -9.94 -8.63 1.02
N SER A 36 -10.33 -9.34 -0.04
CA SER A 36 -11.49 -10.23 -0.01
C SER A 36 -11.30 -11.40 0.98
N LEU A 37 -10.13 -12.05 0.97
CA LEU A 37 -9.83 -13.16 1.90
C LEU A 37 -9.79 -12.71 3.36
N LEU A 38 -9.37 -11.47 3.60
CA LEU A 38 -9.32 -10.86 4.93
C LEU A 38 -10.67 -10.27 5.37
N GLY A 39 -11.72 -10.34 4.55
CA GLY A 39 -13.03 -9.79 4.86
C GLY A 39 -13.07 -8.27 4.97
N LEU A 40 -12.13 -7.57 4.30
CA LEU A 40 -12.04 -6.11 4.33
C LEU A 40 -12.92 -5.42 3.28
N LEU A 41 -13.43 -6.17 2.30
CA LEU A 41 -14.22 -5.64 1.19
C LEU A 41 -15.72 -5.89 1.37
N ASP A 42 -16.51 -4.91 0.92
CA ASP A 42 -17.91 -5.07 0.54
C ASP A 42 -17.99 -4.95 -1.00
N GLY A 43 -18.15 -6.09 -1.68
CA GLY A 43 -18.02 -6.18 -3.13
C GLY A 43 -16.61 -5.89 -3.62
N ILE A 44 -16.40 -4.73 -4.26
CA ILE A 44 -15.11 -4.30 -4.82
C ILE A 44 -14.44 -3.17 -4.02
N SER A 45 -15.13 -2.63 -3.03
CA SER A 45 -14.67 -1.49 -2.22
C SER A 45 -14.42 -1.92 -0.78
N PHE A 46 -13.64 -1.17 -0.02
CA PHE A 46 -13.50 -1.42 1.41
C PHE A 46 -14.84 -1.25 2.12
N ALA A 47 -15.15 -2.16 3.05
CA ALA A 47 -16.43 -2.18 3.76
C ALA A 47 -16.64 -0.92 4.63
N ASN A 48 -15.56 -0.33 5.12
CA ASN A 48 -15.57 0.92 5.89
C ASN A 48 -14.16 1.53 5.95
N GLU A 49 -14.04 2.72 6.54
CA GLU A 49 -12.75 3.42 6.70
C GLU A 49 -11.74 2.60 7.52
N SER A 50 -12.19 1.89 8.57
CA SER A 50 -11.33 1.05 9.40
C SER A 50 -10.72 -0.12 8.60
N ALA A 51 -11.50 -0.74 7.70
CA ALA A 51 -11.02 -1.75 6.80
C ALA A 51 -9.95 -1.22 5.83
N GLY A 52 -10.14 0.01 5.32
CA GLY A 52 -9.12 0.70 4.53
C GLY A 52 -7.85 0.97 5.32
N LYS A 53 -7.96 1.44 6.58
CA LYS A 53 -6.80 1.67 7.46
C LYS A 53 -6.06 0.37 7.76
N ARG A 54 -6.79 -0.72 8.00
CA ARG A 54 -6.23 -2.06 8.21
C ARG A 54 -5.52 -2.56 6.96
N ALA A 55 -6.04 -2.30 5.76
CA ALA A 55 -5.37 -2.66 4.52
C ALA A 55 -4.03 -1.92 4.34
N VAL A 56 -3.99 -0.60 4.60
CA VAL A 56 -2.75 0.22 4.58
C VAL A 56 -1.69 -0.37 5.53
N GLN A 57 -2.14 -0.73 6.73
CA GLN A 57 -1.36 -1.40 7.77
C GLN A 57 -0.80 -2.76 7.32
N LEU A 58 -1.63 -3.62 6.73
CA LEU A 58 -1.24 -4.94 6.25
C LEU A 58 -0.31 -4.88 5.03
N MET A 59 -0.48 -3.88 4.15
CA MET A 59 0.47 -3.60 3.08
C MET A 59 1.86 -3.25 3.61
N GLN A 60 1.94 -2.59 4.76
CA GLN A 60 3.23 -2.30 5.39
C GLN A 60 3.93 -3.58 5.86
N PHE A 61 3.17 -4.50 6.45
CA PHE A 61 3.66 -5.81 6.86
C PHE A 61 4.09 -6.67 5.67
N LEU A 62 3.45 -6.50 4.51
CA LEU A 62 3.81 -7.17 3.26
C LEU A 62 5.28 -6.90 2.89
N VAL A 63 5.80 -5.69 3.14
CA VAL A 63 7.16 -5.29 2.75
C VAL A 63 8.17 -5.43 3.90
N PHE A 64 7.93 -4.82 5.06
CA PHE A 64 9.00 -4.59 6.05
C PHE A 64 8.95 -5.49 7.29
N VAL A 65 7.99 -6.41 7.40
CA VAL A 65 7.81 -7.33 8.55
C VAL A 65 7.90 -6.62 9.91
N THR A 66 7.54 -5.34 9.94
CA THR A 66 7.64 -4.47 11.11
C THR A 66 6.35 -3.70 11.28
N THR A 67 6.02 -3.42 12.53
CA THR A 67 4.84 -2.68 12.95
C THR A 67 5.11 -1.18 13.12
N GLN A 68 6.38 -0.76 13.14
CA GLN A 68 6.77 0.63 13.37
C GLN A 68 7.35 1.27 12.13
N VAL A 69 6.65 2.25 11.58
CA VAL A 69 7.03 2.91 10.34
C VAL A 69 6.52 4.36 10.36
N ALA A 70 7.34 5.28 9.84
CA ALA A 70 6.95 6.67 9.66
C ALA A 70 5.82 6.82 8.63
N ASP A 71 4.90 7.76 8.86
CA ASP A 71 3.79 8.06 7.95
C ASP A 71 4.24 8.36 6.52
N SER A 72 5.45 8.88 6.33
CA SER A 72 6.04 9.16 5.02
C SER A 72 6.20 7.90 4.14
N VAL A 73 6.39 6.73 4.74
CA VAL A 73 6.51 5.45 4.01
C VAL A 73 5.13 4.91 3.61
N LEU A 74 4.07 5.30 4.34
CA LEU A 74 2.71 4.82 4.09
C LEU A 74 2.00 5.53 2.94
N ILE A 75 2.62 6.54 2.32
CA ILE A 75 1.99 7.35 1.27
C ILE A 75 1.55 6.46 0.10
N LEU A 76 2.41 5.56 -0.38
CA LEU A 76 2.04 4.63 -1.45
C LEU A 76 0.93 3.67 -1.01
N ASN A 77 1.01 3.17 0.22
CA ASN A 77 0.01 2.24 0.75
C ASN A 77 -1.38 2.91 0.82
N LYS A 78 -1.43 4.16 1.29
CA LYS A 78 -2.63 5.01 1.31
C LYS A 78 -3.18 5.23 -0.10
N LEU A 79 -2.31 5.58 -1.05
CA LEU A 79 -2.67 5.75 -2.46
C LEU A 79 -3.31 4.49 -3.04
N MET A 80 -2.68 3.33 -2.84
CA MET A 80 -3.16 2.05 -3.35
C MET A 80 -4.47 1.59 -2.70
N CYS A 81 -4.76 2.04 -1.47
CA CYS A 81 -6.02 1.80 -0.78
C CYS A 81 -7.09 2.88 -1.05
N GLY A 82 -6.80 3.89 -1.88
CA GLY A 82 -7.74 4.99 -2.16
C GLY A 82 -8.00 5.91 -0.97
N MET A 83 -7.05 6.02 -0.04
CA MET A 83 -7.17 6.80 1.18
C MET A 83 -6.56 8.21 1.03
N PRO A 84 -7.12 9.25 1.70
CA PRO A 84 -6.47 10.56 1.77
C PRO A 84 -5.06 10.49 2.36
N PHE A 85 -4.13 11.29 1.84
CA PHE A 85 -2.72 11.27 2.29
C PHE A 85 -2.56 11.79 3.72
N ASP A 86 -3.40 12.72 4.13
CA ASP A 86 -3.51 13.30 5.46
C ASP A 86 -4.28 12.41 6.45
N ALA A 87 -4.84 11.28 6.01
CA ALA A 87 -5.48 10.32 6.89
C ALA A 87 -4.49 9.80 7.93
N SER A 88 -4.85 9.93 9.21
CA SER A 88 -4.08 9.34 10.30
C SER A 88 -4.27 7.82 10.28
N ILE A 89 -3.14 7.10 10.20
CA ILE A 89 -3.10 5.65 10.29
C ILE A 89 -2.64 5.32 11.69
N ASP A 90 -3.43 4.53 12.40
CA ASP A 90 -3.02 4.03 13.71
C ASP A 90 -1.75 3.19 13.57
N THR A 91 -0.90 3.20 14.60
CA THR A 91 0.27 2.32 14.64
C THR A 91 -0.17 0.88 14.42
N LEU A 92 0.61 0.10 13.66
CA LEU A 92 0.22 -1.25 13.27
C LEU A 92 -0.05 -2.08 14.54
N SER A 93 -1.33 -2.38 14.78
CA SER A 93 -1.73 -3.33 15.82
C SER A 93 -1.21 -4.72 15.44
N ASP A 94 -0.97 -5.57 16.45
CA ASP A 94 -0.41 -6.91 16.24
C ASP A 94 -1.07 -7.64 15.06
N ILE A 95 -0.23 -8.21 14.21
CA ILE A 95 -0.67 -9.02 13.08
C ILE A 95 -1.07 -10.38 13.63
N SER A 96 -2.34 -10.75 13.44
CA SER A 96 -2.82 -12.07 13.85
C SER A 96 -2.13 -13.17 13.05
N ALA A 97 -2.04 -14.38 13.63
CA ALA A 97 -1.46 -15.54 12.95
C ALA A 97 -2.17 -15.84 11.61
N SER A 98 -3.50 -15.67 11.57
CA SER A 98 -4.31 -15.85 10.36
C SER A 98 -3.99 -14.79 9.28
N GLU A 99 -3.85 -13.52 9.65
CA GLU A 99 -3.48 -12.47 8.70
C GLU A 99 -2.09 -12.73 8.13
N LYS A 100 -1.14 -13.12 8.98
CA LYS A 100 0.22 -13.47 8.57
C LYS A 100 0.22 -14.62 7.56
N GLU A 101 -0.52 -15.69 7.83
CA GLU A 101 -0.62 -16.85 6.94
C GLU A 101 -1.19 -16.47 5.57
N ILE A 102 -2.25 -15.65 5.54
CA ILE A 102 -2.85 -15.19 4.28
C ILE A 102 -1.87 -14.31 3.49
N ILE A 103 -1.15 -13.42 4.16
CA ILE A 103 -0.14 -12.54 3.52
C ILE A 103 1.03 -13.37 2.98
N GLU A 104 1.54 -14.34 3.73
CA GLU A 104 2.60 -15.23 3.26
C GLU A 104 2.13 -16.11 2.10
N GLY A 105 0.88 -16.54 2.11
CA GLY A 105 0.24 -17.21 0.97
C GLY A 105 0.20 -16.33 -0.29
N LEU A 106 -0.11 -15.04 -0.16
CA LEU A 106 -0.07 -14.08 -1.26
C LEU A 106 1.34 -13.95 -1.84
N LEU A 107 2.35 -13.80 -0.97
CA LEU A 107 3.75 -13.63 -1.38
C LEU A 107 4.25 -14.88 -2.12
N ASN A 108 3.89 -16.07 -1.65
CA ASN A 108 4.17 -17.31 -2.37
C ASN A 108 3.47 -17.38 -3.74
N ALA A 109 2.22 -16.89 -3.85
CA ALA A 109 1.53 -16.81 -5.12
C ALA A 109 2.19 -15.80 -6.08
N MET A 110 2.68 -14.67 -5.58
CA MET A 110 3.47 -13.71 -6.35
C MET A 110 4.75 -14.33 -6.92
N ILE A 111 5.49 -15.07 -6.08
CA ILE A 111 6.72 -15.78 -6.50
C ILE A 111 6.38 -16.83 -7.56
N SER A 112 5.34 -17.62 -7.34
CA SER A 112 4.94 -18.69 -8.25
C SER A 112 4.47 -18.17 -9.61
N ASN A 113 3.83 -16.99 -9.64
CA ASN A 113 3.37 -16.35 -10.87
C ASN A 113 4.50 -15.62 -11.63
N TRP A 114 5.69 -15.49 -11.03
CA TRP A 114 6.82 -14.83 -11.65
C TRP A 114 8.01 -15.79 -11.81
N PRO A 115 7.98 -16.70 -12.80
CA PRO A 115 9.03 -17.72 -12.96
C PRO A 115 10.43 -17.13 -13.21
N ALA A 116 10.52 -15.89 -13.72
CA ALA A 116 11.81 -15.22 -13.96
C ALA A 116 12.61 -14.90 -12.68
N ILE A 117 11.97 -14.84 -11.51
CA ILE A 117 12.67 -14.67 -10.22
C ILE A 117 13.06 -16.02 -9.57
N GLY A 118 12.82 -17.15 -10.25
CA GLY A 118 13.30 -18.48 -9.86
C GLY A 118 12.84 -18.91 -8.46
N HIS A 119 13.75 -19.52 -7.69
CA HIS A 119 13.49 -20.02 -6.32
C HIS A 119 13.69 -18.94 -5.25
N THR A 120 13.21 -17.72 -5.51
CA THR A 120 13.32 -16.63 -4.53
C THR A 120 12.46 -16.94 -3.30
N SER A 121 13.00 -16.72 -2.11
CA SER A 121 12.25 -16.83 -0.85
C SER A 121 11.38 -15.59 -0.61
N ILE A 122 10.41 -15.66 0.30
CA ILE A 122 9.63 -14.47 0.69
C ILE A 122 10.53 -13.32 1.17
N ALA A 123 11.57 -13.63 1.96
CA ALA A 123 12.55 -12.63 2.39
C ALA A 123 13.30 -12.03 1.20
N GLY A 124 13.75 -12.86 0.25
CA GLY A 124 14.42 -12.40 -0.96
C GLY A 124 13.52 -11.53 -1.86
N LEU A 125 12.23 -11.88 -1.98
CA LEU A 125 11.25 -11.06 -2.68
C LEU A 125 11.13 -9.67 -2.03
N ARG A 126 11.03 -9.65 -0.70
CA ARG A 126 10.90 -8.42 0.07
C ARG A 126 12.08 -7.48 -0.14
N GLU A 127 13.29 -8.00 0.07
CA GLU A 127 14.54 -7.25 0.02
C GLU A 127 14.92 -6.79 -1.40
N SER A 128 14.64 -7.60 -2.43
CA SER A 128 15.14 -7.35 -3.79
C SER A 128 14.14 -6.58 -4.66
N PHE A 129 12.85 -6.67 -4.38
CA PHE A 129 11.81 -6.18 -5.31
C PHE A 129 10.77 -5.27 -4.68
N THR A 130 10.51 -5.33 -3.38
CA THR A 130 9.40 -4.56 -2.77
C THR A 130 9.83 -3.47 -1.78
N ALA A 131 11.01 -3.62 -1.17
CA ALA A 131 11.58 -2.69 -0.19
C ALA A 131 12.07 -1.38 -0.82
#